data_AF-A0A941WPJ3-F1
#
_entry.id   AF-A0A941WPJ3-F1
#
_cell.length_a   1.000
_cell.length_b   1.000
_cell.length_c   1.000
_cell.angle_alpha   90.00
_cell.angle_beta   90.00
_cell.angle_gamma   90.00
#
_symmetry.space_group_name_H-M   'P 1'
#
loop_
_entity.id
_entity.type
_entity.pdbx_description
1 polymer ?
#
loop_
_entity_poly.entity_id
_entity_poly.type
_entity_poly.pdbx_seq_one_letter_code
_entity_poly.pdbx_strand_id
1 'polypeptide(L)'
;MPNIQDHALSAGGYTLAQRPFDALDSLVLTQLVYMPMEGLMDRGQRPTAAQAWAYIREHVDYERLDTFQKKRYRLFECCAGLKRYRDLPMHDYVNIIDGAMEMQFCACTWDLSRGECYIAFRGTDLTIAGWKEDLNMSFMTVPSQKEAVAYTERMARRGMALRLGGHSKGGNLAVYAGARVAPS
;
A
#
# COMPACT_ATOMS: atom_id res chain seq x y z
N MET A 1 -4.84 15.77 19.56
CA MET A 1 -4.75 16.13 18.14
C MET A 1 -5.37 15.02 17.33
N PRO A 2 -6.17 15.34 16.29
CA PRO A 2 -6.71 14.34 15.38
C PRO A 2 -5.59 13.55 14.69
N ASN A 3 -5.82 12.27 14.43
CA ASN A 3 -4.92 11.36 13.74
C ASN A 3 -5.55 10.81 12.45
N ILE A 4 -4.84 9.92 11.75
CA ILE A 4 -5.29 9.36 10.47
C ILE A 4 -6.60 8.56 10.57
N GLN A 5 -6.86 7.89 11.68
CA GLN A 5 -8.10 7.16 11.91
C GLN A 5 -9.28 8.12 12.08
N ASP A 6 -9.07 9.26 12.76
CA ASP A 6 -10.10 10.31 12.87
C ASP A 6 -10.48 10.87 11.48
N HIS A 7 -9.49 11.02 10.60
CA HIS A 7 -9.74 11.37 9.21
C HIS A 7 -10.55 10.28 8.49
N ALA A 8 -10.14 9.01 8.62
CA ALA A 8 -10.85 7.90 7.99
C ALA A 8 -12.32 7.86 8.43
N LEU A 9 -12.60 8.06 9.72
CA LEU A 9 -13.95 8.14 10.27
C LEU A 9 -14.73 9.35 9.72
N SER A 10 -14.10 10.53 9.66
CA SER A 10 -14.73 11.76 9.15
C SER A 10 -15.11 11.66 7.67
N ALA A 11 -14.23 11.08 6.83
CA ALA A 11 -14.48 10.91 5.40
C ALA A 11 -15.29 9.64 5.08
N GLY A 12 -15.32 8.67 5.98
CA GLY A 12 -15.72 7.29 5.71
C GLY A 12 -17.18 7.09 5.31
N GLY A 13 -18.05 8.07 5.55
CA GLY A 13 -19.44 8.08 5.10
C GLY A 13 -19.62 8.37 3.60
N TYR A 14 -18.59 8.90 2.92
CA TYR A 14 -18.65 9.28 1.51
C TYR A 14 -17.91 8.29 0.62
N THR A 15 -18.51 7.90 -0.51
CA THR A 15 -17.79 7.14 -1.55
C THR A 15 -16.76 8.02 -2.26
N LEU A 16 -15.81 7.41 -2.98
CA LEU A 16 -14.87 8.14 -3.84
C LEU A 16 -15.56 8.94 -4.97
N ALA A 17 -16.82 8.63 -5.31
CA ALA A 17 -17.61 9.39 -6.27
C ALA A 17 -18.22 10.66 -5.64
N GLN A 18 -18.56 10.62 -4.34
CA GLN A 18 -19.13 11.75 -3.61
C GLN A 18 -18.05 12.72 -3.14
N ARG A 19 -16.91 12.19 -2.69
CA ARG A 19 -15.72 12.94 -2.32
C ARG A 19 -14.51 12.31 -3.02
N PRO A 20 -13.88 13.00 -3.98
CA PRO A 20 -12.71 12.49 -4.71
C PRO A 20 -11.59 12.01 -3.79
N PHE A 21 -10.74 11.13 -4.32
CA PHE A 21 -9.54 10.64 -3.64
C PHE A 21 -8.56 11.80 -3.37
N ASP A 22 -8.03 11.87 -2.15
CA ASP A 22 -7.12 12.93 -1.70
C ASP A 22 -5.85 12.38 -1.03
N ALA A 23 -4.99 13.29 -0.54
CA ALA A 23 -3.72 12.94 0.07
C ALA A 23 -3.86 12.15 1.39
N LEU A 24 -4.98 12.29 2.11
CA LEU A 24 -5.22 11.58 3.35
C LEU A 24 -5.74 10.17 3.08
N ASP A 25 -6.51 9.95 2.00
CA ASP A 25 -6.81 8.60 1.50
C ASP A 25 -5.53 7.86 1.09
N SER A 26 -4.65 8.55 0.36
CA SER A 26 -3.32 8.04 0.00
C SER A 26 -2.56 7.58 1.25
N LEU A 27 -2.53 8.40 2.30
CA LEU A 27 -1.89 8.02 3.55
C LEU A 27 -2.58 6.80 4.19
N VAL A 28 -3.92 6.73 4.21
CA VAL A 28 -4.66 5.58 4.77
C VAL A 28 -4.27 4.30 4.04
N LEU A 29 -4.39 4.27 2.71
CA LEU A 29 -4.11 3.08 1.92
C LEU A 29 -2.64 2.65 2.03
N THR A 30 -1.69 3.59 2.15
CA THR A 30 -0.27 3.24 2.37
C THR A 30 -0.02 2.61 3.73
N GLN A 31 -0.80 2.95 4.76
CA GLN A 31 -0.72 2.27 6.05
C GLN A 31 -1.34 0.87 5.99
N LEU A 32 -2.38 0.65 5.19
CA LEU A 32 -3.03 -0.67 5.07
C LEU A 32 -2.09 -1.71 4.42
N VAL A 33 -1.25 -1.31 3.47
CA VAL A 33 -0.29 -2.20 2.78
C VAL A 33 0.77 -2.82 3.71
N TYR A 34 0.96 -2.25 4.91
CA TYR A 34 1.85 -2.86 5.90
C TYR A 34 1.32 -4.14 6.53
N MET A 35 0.02 -4.42 6.44
CA MET A 35 -0.55 -5.65 6.98
C MET A 35 -0.21 -6.84 6.09
N PRO A 36 0.15 -8.00 6.66
CA PRO A 36 0.46 -9.20 5.88
C PRO A 36 -0.81 -9.70 5.18
N MET A 37 -0.69 -9.88 3.87
CA MET A 37 -1.77 -10.34 2.98
C MET A 37 -1.25 -11.43 2.02
N GLU A 38 -0.11 -12.05 2.34
CA GLU A 38 0.42 -13.20 1.62
C GLU A 38 -0.59 -14.34 1.70
N GLY A 39 -0.96 -14.92 0.55
CA GLY A 39 -1.98 -15.97 0.46
C GLY A 39 -3.43 -15.46 0.36
N LEU A 40 -3.67 -14.15 0.47
CA LEU A 40 -5.02 -13.58 0.35
C LEU A 40 -5.60 -13.70 -1.08
N MET A 41 -4.75 -13.54 -2.09
CA MET A 41 -5.20 -13.39 -3.47
C MET A 41 -4.31 -14.16 -4.46
N ASP A 42 -4.94 -14.90 -5.35
CA ASP A 42 -4.31 -15.46 -6.55
C ASP A 42 -4.29 -14.44 -7.69
N ARG A 43 -3.52 -14.75 -8.74
CA ARG A 43 -3.41 -13.91 -9.94
C ARG A 43 -4.79 -13.64 -10.55
N GLY A 44 -5.16 -12.36 -10.64
CA GLY A 44 -6.43 -11.91 -11.24
C GLY A 44 -7.59 -11.78 -10.25
N GLN A 45 -7.44 -12.24 -9.01
CA GLN A 45 -8.41 -11.97 -7.96
C GLN A 45 -8.31 -10.50 -7.50
N ARG A 46 -9.46 -9.95 -7.10
CA ARG A 46 -9.61 -8.56 -6.66
C ARG A 46 -10.45 -8.46 -5.38
N PRO A 47 -9.97 -8.99 -4.25
CA PRO A 47 -10.73 -8.90 -3.00
C PRO A 47 -10.93 -7.43 -2.58
N THR A 48 -12.03 -7.15 -1.89
CA THR A 48 -12.27 -5.83 -1.31
C THR A 48 -11.48 -5.63 -0.01
N ALA A 49 -11.37 -4.39 0.46
CA ALA A 49 -10.82 -4.11 1.80
C ALA A 49 -11.54 -4.89 2.90
N ALA A 50 -12.85 -5.09 2.80
CA ALA A 50 -13.61 -5.91 3.75
C ALA A 50 -13.15 -7.38 3.77
N GLN A 51 -12.90 -7.94 2.59
CA GLN A 51 -12.46 -9.33 2.44
C GLN A 51 -11.01 -9.51 2.91
N ALA A 52 -10.14 -8.55 2.56
CA ALA A 52 -8.77 -8.52 3.07
C ALA A 52 -8.74 -8.42 4.61
N TRP A 53 -9.63 -7.62 5.19
CA TRP A 53 -9.75 -7.54 6.64
C TRP A 53 -10.20 -8.87 7.27
N ALA A 54 -11.18 -9.55 6.66
CA ALA A 54 -11.62 -10.85 7.15
C ALA A 54 -10.46 -11.86 7.18
N TYR A 55 -9.64 -11.88 6.13
CA TYR A 55 -8.43 -12.69 6.06
C TYR A 55 -7.41 -12.31 7.13
N ILE A 56 -7.06 -11.03 7.26
CA ILE A 56 -6.11 -10.52 8.26
C ILE A 56 -6.56 -10.92 9.66
N ARG A 57 -7.85 -10.75 9.99
CA ARG A 57 -8.41 -11.09 11.30
C ARG A 57 -8.27 -12.58 11.63
N GLU A 58 -8.32 -13.45 10.65
CA GLU A 58 -8.20 -14.90 10.82
C GLU A 58 -6.74 -15.38 10.88
N HIS A 59 -5.85 -14.75 10.10
CA HIS A 59 -4.50 -15.25 9.87
C HIS A 59 -3.41 -14.50 10.66
N VAL A 60 -3.74 -13.33 11.23
CA VAL A 60 -2.79 -12.50 11.98
C VAL A 60 -3.08 -12.56 13.47
N ASP A 61 -2.11 -13.09 14.22
CA ASP A 61 -2.13 -13.05 15.67
C ASP A 61 -1.84 -11.63 16.17
N TYR A 62 -2.91 -10.95 16.62
CA TYR A 62 -2.83 -9.58 17.13
C TYR A 62 -1.82 -9.41 18.27
N GLU A 63 -1.63 -10.40 19.13
CA GLU A 63 -0.74 -10.26 20.28
C GLU A 63 0.74 -10.29 19.92
N ARG A 64 1.08 -10.86 18.76
CA ARG A 64 2.44 -10.87 18.22
C ARG A 64 2.82 -9.61 17.45
N LEU A 65 1.86 -8.72 17.20
CA LEU A 65 2.10 -7.47 16.50
C LEU A 65 2.81 -6.43 17.36
N ASP A 66 3.75 -5.71 16.77
CA ASP A 66 4.35 -4.53 17.41
C ASP A 66 3.33 -3.37 17.55
N THR A 67 3.68 -2.34 18.31
CA THR A 67 2.79 -1.18 18.56
C THR A 67 2.32 -0.47 17.29
N PHE A 68 3.15 -0.38 16.25
CA PHE A 68 2.77 0.25 14.98
C PHE A 68 1.89 -0.66 14.14
N GLN A 69 2.17 -1.96 14.11
CA GLN A 69 1.34 -2.96 13.47
C GLN A 69 -0.04 -3.06 14.15
N LYS A 70 -0.14 -3.01 15.48
CA LYS A 70 -1.43 -2.95 16.19
C LYS A 70 -2.26 -1.73 15.77
N LYS A 71 -1.63 -0.56 15.60
CA LYS A 71 -2.32 0.64 15.07
C LYS A 71 -2.81 0.44 13.65
N ARG A 72 -2.01 -0.17 12.77
CA ARG A 72 -2.40 -0.47 11.38
C ARG A 72 -3.50 -1.52 11.30
N TYR A 73 -3.46 -2.55 12.15
CA TYR A 73 -4.50 -3.56 12.30
C TYR A 73 -5.85 -2.90 12.64
N ARG A 74 -5.87 -2.00 13.63
CA ARG A 74 -7.07 -1.22 14.00
C ARG A 74 -7.52 -0.24 12.92
N LEU A 75 -6.58 0.37 12.20
CA LEU A 75 -6.92 1.22 11.05
C LEU A 75 -7.57 0.40 9.93
N PHE A 76 -7.06 -0.80 9.65
CA PHE A 76 -7.63 -1.72 8.66
C PHE A 76 -9.04 -2.15 9.06
N GLU A 77 -9.23 -2.56 10.32
CA GLU A 77 -10.55 -2.84 10.92
C GLU A 77 -11.53 -1.69 10.70
N CYS A 78 -11.09 -0.47 11.04
CA CYS A 78 -11.88 0.74 10.86
C CYS A 78 -12.25 0.95 9.39
N CYS A 79 -11.28 0.88 8.47
CA CYS A 79 -11.51 1.10 7.04
C CYS A 79 -12.44 0.06 6.41
N ALA A 80 -12.32 -1.21 6.81
CA ALA A 80 -13.25 -2.27 6.41
C ALA A 80 -14.68 -2.00 6.88
N GLY A 81 -14.86 -1.18 7.92
CA GLY A 81 -16.14 -0.69 8.41
C GLY A 81 -16.78 0.43 7.57
N LEU A 82 -16.00 1.15 6.76
CA LEU A 82 -16.39 2.45 6.21
C LEU A 82 -16.74 2.37 4.72
N LYS A 83 -17.87 2.97 4.34
CA LYS A 83 -18.37 3.01 2.94
C LYS A 83 -17.31 3.50 1.93
N ARG A 84 -16.44 4.41 2.37
CA ARG A 84 -15.35 4.94 1.55
C ARG A 84 -14.31 3.89 1.11
N TYR A 85 -14.00 2.93 1.98
CA TYR A 85 -12.86 2.01 1.79
C TYR A 85 -13.26 0.54 1.69
N ARG A 86 -14.33 0.14 2.39
CA ARG A 86 -14.80 -1.25 2.54
C ARG A 86 -14.81 -2.02 1.23
N ASP A 87 -15.38 -1.40 0.19
CA ASP A 87 -15.63 -2.05 -1.09
C ASP A 87 -14.56 -1.72 -2.15
N LEU A 88 -13.46 -1.07 -1.77
CA LEU A 88 -12.33 -0.85 -2.68
C LEU A 88 -11.67 -2.18 -3.02
N PRO A 89 -11.68 -2.60 -4.29
CA PRO A 89 -10.95 -3.77 -4.74
C PRO A 89 -9.44 -3.50 -4.64
N MET A 90 -8.69 -4.53 -4.27
CA MET A 90 -7.23 -4.51 -4.30
C MET A 90 -6.70 -5.73 -5.03
N HIS A 91 -5.54 -5.59 -5.65
CA HIS A 91 -4.91 -6.66 -6.42
C HIS A 91 -3.39 -6.46 -6.56
N ASP A 92 -2.73 -7.49 -7.08
CA ASP A 92 -1.28 -7.54 -7.27
C ASP A 92 -0.51 -7.14 -5.99
N TYR A 93 -0.99 -7.60 -4.83
CA TYR A 93 -0.22 -7.48 -3.59
C TYR A 93 1.09 -8.26 -3.74
N VAL A 94 2.18 -7.63 -3.35
CA VAL A 94 3.50 -8.24 -3.34
C VAL A 94 4.24 -7.83 -2.08
N ASN A 95 4.93 -8.77 -1.45
CA ASN A 95 5.88 -8.54 -0.37
C ASN A 95 7.12 -9.38 -0.63
N ILE A 96 8.24 -8.72 -0.92
CA ILE A 96 9.53 -9.33 -1.24
C ILE A 96 10.51 -8.89 -0.15
N ILE A 97 11.09 -9.88 0.52
CA ILE A 97 12.18 -9.71 1.46
C ILE A 97 13.31 -10.61 0.95
N ASP A 98 14.35 -10.00 0.39
CA ASP A 98 15.50 -10.70 -0.16
C ASP A 98 16.76 -10.27 0.61
N GLY A 99 17.28 -11.18 1.44
CA GLY A 99 18.47 -10.92 2.24
C GLY A 99 19.78 -10.86 1.42
N ALA A 100 19.84 -11.52 0.26
CA ALA A 100 21.03 -11.51 -0.59
C ALA A 100 21.13 -10.23 -1.40
N MET A 101 19.98 -9.71 -1.87
CA MET A 101 19.91 -8.41 -2.54
C MET A 101 19.76 -7.24 -1.55
N GLU A 102 19.63 -7.52 -0.25
CA GLU A 102 19.32 -6.54 0.80
C GLU A 102 18.09 -5.69 0.45
N MET A 103 17.08 -6.34 -0.13
CA MET A 103 15.91 -5.68 -0.68
C MET A 103 14.69 -5.93 0.21
N GLN A 104 13.99 -4.84 0.50
CA GLN A 104 12.63 -4.86 1.00
C GLN A 104 11.71 -4.08 0.07
N PHE A 105 10.76 -4.79 -0.54
CA PHE A 105 9.77 -4.21 -1.41
C PHE A 105 8.39 -4.75 -1.09
N CYS A 106 7.41 -3.87 -0.91
CA CYS A 106 6.02 -4.27 -0.76
C CYS A 106 5.11 -3.23 -1.41
N ALA A 107 4.14 -3.70 -2.18
CA ALA A 107 3.21 -2.85 -2.90
C ALA A 107 1.84 -3.52 -3.05
N CYS A 108 0.79 -2.72 -3.16
CA CYS A 108 -0.56 -3.17 -3.51
C CYS A 108 -1.22 -2.14 -4.43
N THR A 109 -2.02 -2.61 -5.39
CA THR A 109 -2.80 -1.74 -6.26
C THR A 109 -4.26 -1.76 -5.82
N TRP A 110 -4.86 -0.58 -5.71
CA TRP A 110 -6.26 -0.37 -5.35
C TRP A 110 -7.02 0.20 -6.54
N ASP A 111 -8.17 -0.37 -6.86
CA ASP A 111 -9.07 0.21 -7.86
C ASP A 111 -9.80 1.41 -7.24
N LEU A 112 -9.65 2.57 -7.87
CA LEU A 112 -10.39 3.79 -7.52
C LEU A 112 -11.64 3.95 -8.40
N SER A 113 -12.32 5.08 -8.27
CA SER A 113 -13.44 5.41 -9.14
C SER A 113 -12.96 5.76 -10.56
N ARG A 114 -13.85 5.60 -11.56
CA ARG A 114 -13.62 6.02 -12.96
C ARG A 114 -12.47 5.32 -13.69
N GLY A 115 -12.08 4.11 -13.27
CA GLY A 115 -11.06 3.32 -13.95
C GLY A 115 -9.62 3.76 -13.68
N GLU A 116 -9.42 4.58 -12.65
CA GLU A 116 -8.10 4.91 -12.11
C GLU A 116 -7.67 3.87 -11.06
N CYS A 117 -6.37 3.59 -10.96
CA CYS A 117 -5.79 2.77 -9.90
C CYS A 117 -4.84 3.59 -9.03
N TYR A 118 -4.71 3.20 -7.77
CA TYR A 118 -3.71 3.72 -6.83
C TYR A 118 -2.74 2.63 -6.43
N ILE A 119 -1.45 2.85 -6.69
CA ILE A 119 -0.36 1.99 -6.23
C ILE A 119 0.15 2.53 -4.90
N ALA A 120 0.00 1.72 -3.86
CA ALA A 120 0.50 1.99 -2.52
C ALA A 120 1.79 1.22 -2.28
N PHE A 121 2.92 1.93 -2.15
CA PHE A 121 4.20 1.35 -1.75
C PHE A 121 4.37 1.41 -0.23
N ARG A 122 4.72 0.26 0.37
CA ARG A 122 5.11 0.17 1.77
C ARG A 122 6.45 0.88 1.96
N GLY A 123 6.59 1.60 3.07
CA GLY A 123 7.91 2.03 3.54
C GLY A 123 8.64 0.93 4.30
N THR A 124 9.67 1.33 5.01
CA THR A 124 10.54 0.47 5.80
C THR A 124 9.78 -0.18 6.96
N ASP A 125 10.04 -1.46 7.20
CA ASP A 125 9.69 -2.10 8.46
C ASP A 125 10.87 -2.01 9.46
N LEU A 126 10.81 -2.80 10.54
CA LEU A 126 11.83 -2.76 11.59
C LEU A 126 13.07 -3.63 11.28
N THR A 127 13.21 -4.16 10.06
CA THR A 127 14.33 -5.04 9.70
C THR A 127 15.63 -4.25 9.43
N ILE A 128 16.78 -4.82 9.82
CA ILE A 128 18.10 -4.22 9.56
C ILE A 128 18.33 -4.04 8.04
N ALA A 129 17.84 -4.98 7.22
CA ALA A 129 17.89 -4.87 5.77
C ALA A 129 17.14 -3.63 5.26
N GLY A 130 15.94 -3.37 5.79
CA GLY A 130 15.19 -2.16 5.47
C GLY A 130 15.96 -0.87 5.80
N TRP A 131 16.53 -0.78 7.00
CA TRP A 131 17.33 0.38 7.41
C TRP A 131 18.61 0.54 6.59
N LYS A 132 19.27 -0.55 6.20
CA LYS A 132 20.47 -0.50 5.35
C LYS A 132 20.13 0.01 3.95
N GLU A 133 19.04 -0.47 3.37
CA GLU A 133 18.60 -0.02 2.05
C GLU A 133 18.22 1.47 2.08
N ASP A 134 17.57 1.95 3.14
CA ASP A 134 17.25 3.38 3.32
C ASP A 134 18.51 4.27 3.35
N LEU A 135 19.59 3.83 3.98
CA LEU A 135 20.86 4.55 3.95
C LEU A 135 21.45 4.57 2.54
N ASN A 136 21.44 3.44 1.84
CA ASN A 136 21.95 3.32 0.48
C ASN A 136 21.16 4.22 -0.50
N MET A 137 19.86 4.42 -0.28
CA MET A 137 19.03 5.32 -1.10
C MET A 137 19.52 6.77 -1.13
N SER A 138 20.30 7.20 -0.14
CA SER A 138 20.83 8.57 -0.10
C SER A 138 21.96 8.83 -1.11
N PHE A 139 22.64 7.78 -1.59
CA PHE A 139 23.80 7.91 -2.49
C PHE A 139 23.78 6.98 -3.71
N MET A 140 22.84 6.04 -3.81
CA MET A 140 22.73 5.15 -4.97
C MET A 140 21.28 4.71 -5.24
N THR A 141 21.04 4.22 -6.46
CA THR A 141 19.77 3.53 -6.78
C THR A 141 19.75 2.17 -6.11
N VAL A 142 18.69 1.90 -5.35
CA VAL A 142 18.52 0.64 -4.62
C VAL A 142 17.62 -0.36 -5.35
N PRO A 143 17.70 -1.67 -5.05
CA PRO A 143 16.84 -2.69 -5.66
C PRO A 143 15.35 -2.38 -5.56
N SER A 144 14.85 -1.91 -4.41
CA SER A 144 13.43 -1.58 -4.22
C SER A 144 12.93 -0.45 -5.13
N GLN A 145 13.77 0.50 -5.53
CA GLN A 145 13.44 1.52 -6.52
C GLN A 145 13.27 0.94 -7.93
N LYS A 146 14.12 -0.02 -8.30
CA LYS A 146 14.00 -0.74 -9.59
C LYS A 146 12.74 -1.60 -9.62
N GLU A 147 12.44 -2.30 -8.51
CA GLU A 147 11.21 -3.09 -8.42
C GLU A 147 9.96 -2.20 -8.41
N ALA A 148 10.01 -1.00 -7.81
CA ALA A 148 8.92 -0.03 -7.88
C ALA A 148 8.61 0.42 -9.32
N VAL A 149 9.66 0.66 -10.13
CA VAL A 149 9.50 0.93 -11.57
C VAL A 149 8.87 -0.26 -12.27
N ALA A 150 9.42 -1.46 -12.09
CA ALA A 150 8.92 -2.67 -12.74
C ALA A 150 7.46 -2.97 -12.36
N TYR A 151 7.09 -2.78 -11.10
CA TYR A 151 5.70 -2.89 -10.62
C TYR A 151 4.79 -1.89 -11.32
N THR A 152 5.20 -0.62 -11.37
CA THR A 152 4.42 0.44 -12.00
C THR A 152 4.24 0.19 -13.50
N GLU A 153 5.29 -0.19 -14.22
CA GLU A 153 5.20 -0.53 -15.64
C GLU A 153 4.27 -1.71 -15.91
N ARG A 154 4.27 -2.75 -15.05
CA ARG A 154 3.32 -3.86 -15.14
C ARG A 154 1.88 -3.38 -15.02
N MET A 155 1.61 -2.43 -14.12
CA MET A 155 0.27 -1.85 -13.97
C MET A 155 -0.08 -0.91 -15.13
N ALA A 156 0.86 -0.10 -15.60
CA ALA A 156 0.65 0.86 -16.68
C ALA A 156 0.29 0.16 -18.01
N ARG A 157 0.88 -1.01 -18.28
CA ARG A 157 0.53 -1.86 -19.44
C ARG A 157 -0.92 -2.33 -19.47
N ARG A 158 -1.67 -2.20 -18.37
CA ARG A 158 -3.11 -2.50 -18.31
C ARG A 158 -3.99 -1.35 -18.82
N GLY A 159 -3.39 -0.20 -19.17
CA GLY A 159 -4.07 0.95 -19.78
C GLY A 159 -4.91 1.78 -18.80
N MET A 160 -4.69 1.63 -17.49
CA MET A 160 -5.41 2.37 -16.45
C MET A 160 -4.59 3.60 -16.03
N ALA A 161 -5.28 4.70 -15.71
CA ALA A 161 -4.64 5.86 -15.10
C ALA A 161 -4.09 5.48 -13.72
N LEU A 162 -2.83 5.86 -13.43
CA LEU A 162 -2.16 5.46 -12.19
C LEU A 162 -1.87 6.68 -11.31
N ARG A 163 -2.28 6.57 -10.04
CA ARG A 163 -1.72 7.36 -8.94
C ARG A 163 -0.72 6.51 -8.18
N LEU A 164 0.39 7.11 -7.76
CA LEU A 164 1.41 6.45 -6.96
C LEU A 164 1.51 7.15 -5.61
N GLY A 165 1.69 6.39 -4.55
CA GLY A 165 1.97 6.96 -3.23
C GLY A 165 2.58 5.96 -2.27
N GLY A 166 3.07 6.51 -1.16
CA GLY A 166 3.80 5.75 -0.15
C GLY A 166 4.19 6.65 1.01
N HIS A 167 4.49 6.04 2.15
CA HIS A 167 4.99 6.72 3.34
C HIS A 167 6.46 6.39 3.58
N SER A 168 7.25 7.36 4.06
CA SER A 168 8.68 7.21 4.32
C SER A 168 9.41 6.69 3.06
N LYS A 169 10.16 5.59 3.14
CA LYS A 169 10.78 4.91 1.98
C LYS A 169 9.79 4.72 0.82
N GLY A 170 8.55 4.30 1.10
CA GLY A 170 7.54 4.09 0.07
C GLY A 170 7.19 5.36 -0.71
N GLY A 171 7.28 6.53 -0.08
CA GLY A 171 7.10 7.81 -0.76
C GLY A 171 8.22 8.09 -1.75
N ASN A 172 9.47 7.75 -1.39
CA ASN A 172 10.59 7.81 -2.32
C ASN A 172 10.40 6.83 -3.49
N LEU A 173 9.95 5.60 -3.23
CA LEU A 173 9.65 4.62 -4.28
C LEU A 173 8.60 5.15 -5.27
N ALA A 174 7.53 5.78 -4.76
CA ALA A 174 6.49 6.39 -5.58
C ALA A 174 7.05 7.49 -6.50
N VAL A 175 7.86 8.42 -5.95
CA VAL A 175 8.47 9.51 -6.71
C VAL A 175 9.46 8.96 -7.75
N TYR A 176 10.32 8.03 -7.35
CA TYR A 176 11.31 7.42 -8.23
C TYR A 176 10.63 6.69 -9.39
N ALA A 177 9.62 5.85 -9.11
CA ALA A 177 8.89 5.12 -10.13
C ALA A 177 8.17 6.07 -11.09
N GLY A 178 7.44 7.06 -10.58
CA GLY A 178 6.75 8.05 -11.40
C GLY A 178 7.67 8.85 -12.32
N ALA A 179 8.92 9.08 -11.92
CA ALA A 179 9.91 9.78 -12.73
C ALA A 179 10.64 8.89 -13.77
N ARG A 180 10.55 7.56 -13.64
CA ARG A 180 11.37 6.62 -14.43
C ARG A 180 10.59 5.69 -15.35
N VAL A 181 9.29 5.51 -15.09
CA VAL A 181 8.41 4.73 -15.98
C VAL A 181 8.36 5.41 -17.34
N ALA A 182 8.46 4.60 -18.41
CA ALA A 182 8.40 5.11 -19.77
C ALA A 182 7.06 5.83 -20.02
N PRO A 183 7.05 6.93 -20.79
CA PRO A 183 5.80 7.59 -21.18
C PRO A 183 4.89 6.59 -21.90
N SER A 184 3.65 6.50 -21.45
CA SER A 184 2.58 5.74 -22.09
C SER A 184 2.03 6.44 -23.31
#